data_AF-A0A2H0VT51-F1
#
_entry.id   AF-A0A2H0VT51-F1
#
_cell.length_a   1.000
_cell.length_b   1.000
_cell.length_c   1.000
_cell.angle_alpha   90.00
_cell.angle_beta   90.00
_cell.angle_gamma   90.00
#
_symmetry.space_group_name_H-M   'P 1'
#
loop_
_entity.id
_entity.type
_entity.pdbx_description
1 polymer ?
#
loop_
_entity_poly.entity_id
_entity_poly.type
_entity_poly.pdbx_seq_one_letter_code
_entity_poly.pdbx_strand_id
1 'polypeptide(L)'
;MSKLLWVRRKIFYLVLIFLSFVLCDSCSRSVSFSNNNVVTKEIEKAELFLSEFLFREGACYTLLGDKPVTSMLIYRGDPACSSFENLSLKSVESLSFVESNTAENYEAWKSLSEGFTSDHYFFVELSVFNDPSYSTLYFVNVPEMQNIIELNLELFQSKMNASASEIMTEFKKPNRELWKAVFKDHYLAGLLYGYGKNNCIQFCEQKAERIFSEEFEEIPTKEHFPIPVYAISKDDEVSQKYKTQRKKIEALFKKNRILDLTFKKLYH
;
A
#
# COMPACT_ATOMS: atom_id res chain seq x y z
N MET A 1 18.16 -6.39 -62.68
CA MET A 1 18.39 -7.32 -61.55
C MET A 1 18.94 -6.65 -60.27
N SER A 2 19.33 -5.36 -60.28
CA SER A 2 19.98 -4.68 -59.13
C SER A 2 19.03 -4.08 -58.07
N LYS A 3 17.83 -3.61 -58.44
CA LYS A 3 16.90 -2.96 -57.50
C LYS A 3 16.32 -3.91 -56.45
N LEU A 4 15.99 -5.15 -56.84
CA LEU A 4 15.40 -6.14 -55.93
C LEU A 4 16.39 -6.58 -54.84
N LEU A 5 17.67 -6.75 -55.20
CA LEU A 5 18.74 -7.08 -54.26
C LEU A 5 18.98 -5.95 -53.25
N TRP A 6 18.87 -4.70 -53.68
CA TRP A 6 19.03 -3.53 -52.81
C TRP A 6 17.89 -3.40 -51.79
N VAL A 7 16.64 -3.64 -52.21
CA VAL A 7 15.48 -3.63 -51.31
C VAL A 7 15.56 -4.76 -50.28
N ARG A 8 15.96 -5.97 -50.70
CA ARG A 8 16.14 -7.12 -49.78
C ARG A 8 17.21 -6.86 -48.71
N ARG A 9 18.32 -6.21 -49.07
CA ARG A 9 19.35 -5.81 -48.11
C ARG A 9 18.83 -4.82 -47.07
N LYS A 10 18.06 -3.81 -47.49
CA LYS A 10 17.47 -2.83 -46.56
C LYS A 10 16.49 -3.46 -45.58
N ILE A 11 15.62 -4.35 -46.06
CA ILE A 11 14.67 -5.07 -45.18
C ILE A 11 15.43 -5.93 -44.17
N PHE A 12 16.49 -6.62 -44.60
CA PHE A 12 17.32 -7.43 -43.71
C PHE A 12 17.96 -6.60 -42.58
N TYR A 13 18.51 -5.41 -42.89
CA TYR A 13 19.06 -4.53 -41.86
C TYR A 13 17.98 -3.99 -40.91
N LEU A 14 16.79 -3.65 -41.40
CA LEU A 14 15.68 -3.22 -40.54
C LEU A 14 15.21 -4.34 -39.60
N VAL A 15 15.16 -5.58 -40.08
CA VAL A 15 14.83 -6.75 -39.25
C VAL A 15 15.91 -7.01 -38.20
N LEU A 16 17.20 -6.89 -38.55
CA LEU A 16 18.29 -7.02 -37.58
C LEU A 16 18.26 -5.91 -36.52
N ILE A 17 17.98 -4.66 -36.91
CA ILE A 17 17.82 -3.56 -35.96
C ILE A 17 16.64 -3.83 -35.03
N PHE A 18 15.49 -4.25 -35.58
CA PHE A 18 14.32 -4.57 -34.77
C PHE A 18 14.58 -5.75 -33.81
N LEU A 19 15.26 -6.80 -34.26
CA LEU A 19 15.68 -7.92 -33.40
C LEU A 19 16.67 -7.48 -32.32
N SER A 20 17.56 -6.53 -32.60
CA SER A 20 18.46 -5.98 -31.59
C SER A 20 17.72 -5.18 -30.51
N PHE A 21 16.64 -4.47 -30.85
CA PHE A 21 15.77 -3.82 -29.87
C PHE A 21 14.99 -4.84 -29.03
N VAL A 22 14.45 -5.90 -29.65
CA VAL A 22 13.72 -6.96 -28.94
C VAL A 22 14.65 -7.76 -28.00
N LEU A 23 15.89 -7.99 -28.41
CA LEU A 23 16.86 -8.73 -27.59
C LEU A 23 17.51 -7.86 -26.49
N CYS A 24 17.61 -6.54 -26.68
CA CYS A 24 18.08 -5.62 -25.63
C CYS A 24 17.04 -5.38 -24.53
N ASP A 25 15.74 -5.52 -24.81
CA ASP A 25 14.68 -5.34 -23.80
C ASP A 25 14.58 -6.52 -22.82
N SER A 26 15.29 -7.63 -23.10
CA SER A 26 15.39 -8.79 -22.20
C SER A 26 16.49 -8.65 -21.14
N CYS A 27 17.27 -7.56 -21.17
CA CYS A 27 18.07 -7.13 -20.03
C CYS A 27 17.18 -6.37 -19.04
N SER A 28 16.07 -6.99 -18.61
CA SER A 28 15.51 -6.67 -17.30
C SER A 28 16.67 -6.82 -16.32
N ARG A 29 17.17 -5.70 -15.79
CA ARG A 29 18.16 -5.67 -14.71
C ARG A 29 17.57 -6.52 -13.58
N SER A 30 17.87 -7.82 -13.58
CA SER A 30 17.82 -8.59 -12.35
C SER A 30 18.85 -7.90 -11.48
N VAL A 31 18.40 -7.15 -10.48
CA VAL A 31 19.26 -6.57 -9.48
C VAL A 31 19.93 -7.76 -8.79
N SER A 32 21.11 -8.16 -9.30
CA SER A 32 21.86 -9.25 -8.73
C SER A 32 22.51 -8.70 -7.47
N PHE A 33 21.82 -8.82 -6.34
CA PHE A 33 22.39 -8.52 -5.05
C PHE A 33 23.61 -9.44 -4.86
N SER A 34 24.81 -8.85 -4.85
CA SER A 34 26.03 -9.59 -4.59
C SER A 34 25.97 -10.18 -3.18
N ASN A 35 26.54 -11.37 -3.02
CA ASN A 35 26.46 -12.25 -1.84
C ASN A 35 27.16 -11.67 -0.59
N ASN A 36 26.67 -10.54 -0.07
CA ASN A 36 27.13 -9.95 1.17
C ASN A 36 26.10 -10.26 2.27
N ASN A 37 26.53 -10.92 3.34
CA ASN A 37 25.64 -11.39 4.41
C ASN A 37 24.80 -10.26 5.05
N VAL A 38 25.32 -9.02 5.05
CA VAL A 38 24.60 -7.83 5.53
C VAL A 38 23.37 -7.53 4.65
N VAL A 39 23.55 -7.54 3.33
CA VAL A 39 22.48 -7.30 2.35
C VAL A 39 21.39 -8.37 2.46
N THR A 40 21.77 -9.61 2.77
CA THR A 40 20.79 -10.70 2.96
C THR A 40 19.87 -10.44 4.15
N LYS A 41 20.42 -9.97 5.29
CA LYS A 41 19.63 -9.65 6.49
C LYS A 41 18.68 -8.46 6.28
N GLU A 42 19.13 -7.41 5.59
CA GLU A 42 18.26 -6.25 5.29
C GLU A 42 17.11 -6.64 4.37
N ILE A 43 17.38 -7.48 3.38
CA ILE A 43 16.38 -8.05 2.48
C ILE A 43 15.34 -8.87 3.26
N GLU A 44 15.78 -9.75 4.16
CA GLU A 44 14.88 -10.55 5.02
C GLU A 44 13.98 -9.66 5.89
N LYS A 45 14.56 -8.64 6.55
CA LYS A 45 13.82 -7.67 7.34
C LYS A 45 12.78 -6.91 6.52
N ALA A 46 13.16 -6.42 5.34
CA ALA A 46 12.25 -5.74 4.44
C ALA A 46 11.12 -6.66 3.97
N GLU A 47 11.39 -7.94 3.71
CA GLU A 47 10.35 -8.91 3.38
C GLU A 47 9.38 -9.18 4.52
N LEU A 48 9.86 -9.23 5.76
CA LEU A 48 9.01 -9.36 6.94
C LEU A 48 8.07 -8.14 7.06
N PHE A 49 8.62 -6.92 6.94
CA PHE A 49 7.80 -5.70 6.91
C PHE A 49 6.74 -5.75 5.80
N LEU A 50 7.15 -6.07 4.56
CA LEU A 50 6.21 -6.13 3.44
C LEU A 50 5.15 -7.22 3.64
N SER A 51 5.51 -8.38 4.21
CA SER A 51 4.54 -9.43 4.51
C SER A 51 3.49 -8.93 5.51
N GLU A 52 3.91 -8.31 6.61
CA GLU A 52 2.99 -7.69 7.57
C GLU A 52 2.14 -6.61 6.90
N PHE A 53 2.77 -5.65 6.24
CA PHE A 53 2.08 -4.49 5.66
C PHE A 53 1.10 -4.88 4.54
N LEU A 54 1.51 -5.76 3.62
CA LEU A 54 0.69 -6.15 2.48
C LEU A 54 -0.49 -7.03 2.89
N PHE A 55 -0.28 -7.98 3.79
CA PHE A 55 -1.30 -8.99 4.12
C PHE A 55 -2.09 -8.66 5.36
N ARG A 56 -1.47 -8.15 6.43
CA ARG A 56 -2.18 -7.79 7.68
C ARG A 56 -2.98 -6.50 7.51
N GLU A 57 -2.36 -5.45 7.00
CA GLU A 57 -3.01 -4.13 6.81
C GLU A 57 -3.77 -4.02 5.47
N GLY A 58 -3.63 -5.03 4.62
CA GLY A 58 -4.27 -5.07 3.30
C GLY A 58 -3.66 -4.11 2.29
N ALA A 59 -2.38 -3.73 2.45
CA ALA A 59 -1.70 -2.88 1.46
C ALA A 59 -1.54 -3.58 0.09
N CYS A 60 -1.70 -4.90 0.01
CA CYS A 60 -1.76 -5.61 -1.27
C CYS A 60 -2.91 -5.15 -2.17
N TYR A 61 -4.05 -4.73 -1.61
CA TYR A 61 -5.16 -4.17 -2.39
C TYR A 61 -4.86 -2.75 -2.89
N THR A 62 -3.97 -2.03 -2.20
CA THR A 62 -3.47 -0.73 -2.69
C THR A 62 -2.44 -0.93 -3.80
N LEU A 63 -1.52 -1.88 -3.62
CA LEU A 63 -0.42 -2.17 -4.57
C LEU A 63 -0.88 -2.84 -5.87
N LEU A 64 -1.87 -3.75 -5.78
CA LEU A 64 -2.28 -4.64 -6.89
C LEU A 64 -3.77 -4.55 -7.22
N GLY A 65 -4.53 -3.80 -6.43
CA GLY A 65 -5.96 -3.59 -6.60
C GLY A 65 -6.28 -2.12 -6.81
N ASP A 66 -7.45 -1.72 -6.31
CA ASP A 66 -7.97 -0.35 -6.43
C ASP A 66 -8.30 0.28 -5.08
N LYS A 67 -7.66 -0.19 -4.01
CA LYS A 67 -7.78 0.44 -2.69
C LYS A 67 -6.95 1.74 -2.68
N PRO A 68 -7.54 2.92 -2.44
CA PRO A 68 -6.80 4.18 -2.59
C PRO A 68 -5.68 4.36 -1.57
N VAL A 69 -5.95 4.06 -0.30
CA VAL A 69 -4.99 4.25 0.79
C VAL A 69 -4.98 3.04 1.71
N THR A 70 -3.80 2.66 2.17
CA THR A 70 -3.61 1.79 3.35
C THR A 70 -2.74 2.52 4.36
N SER A 71 -2.96 2.28 5.65
CA SER A 71 -2.14 2.83 6.72
C SER A 71 -1.68 1.74 7.68
N MET A 72 -0.55 1.99 8.35
CA MET A 72 0.00 1.16 9.42
C MET A 72 0.56 2.05 10.52
N LEU A 73 0.38 1.66 11.78
CA LEU A 73 1.02 2.31 12.90
C LEU A 73 2.44 1.75 13.10
N ILE A 74 3.44 2.62 13.12
CA ILE A 74 4.83 2.28 13.38
C ILE A 74 5.19 2.78 14.78
N TYR A 75 5.59 1.87 15.66
CA TYR A 75 6.07 2.18 17.01
C TYR A 75 7.60 2.10 17.09
N ARG A 76 8.24 3.18 17.51
CA ARG A 76 9.69 3.33 17.71
C ARG A 76 10.10 3.55 19.16
N GLY A 77 9.14 3.56 20.08
CA GLY A 77 9.46 3.66 21.50
C GLY A 77 10.17 2.41 21.99
N ASP A 78 10.82 2.52 23.14
CA ASP A 78 11.39 1.37 23.82
C ASP A 78 10.23 0.47 24.30
N PRO A 79 10.13 -0.79 23.81
CA PRO A 79 9.10 -1.73 24.24
C PRO A 79 9.08 -1.94 25.76
N ALA A 80 10.22 -1.75 26.44
CA ALA A 80 10.31 -1.87 27.90
C ALA A 80 9.82 -0.62 28.65
N CYS A 81 9.69 0.52 27.97
CA CYS A 81 9.28 1.81 28.55
C CYS A 81 7.82 2.17 28.29
N SER A 82 7.09 1.31 27.58
CA SER A 82 5.71 1.59 27.25
C SER A 82 4.84 1.54 28.51
N SER A 83 4.39 2.72 28.94
CA SER A 83 3.43 2.98 30.01
C SER A 83 2.02 2.44 29.71
N PHE A 84 1.93 1.21 29.20
CA PHE A 84 0.68 0.47 29.03
C PHE A 84 0.05 0.09 30.38
N GLU A 85 0.75 0.29 31.51
CA GLU A 85 0.19 0.10 32.86
C GLU A 85 -1.11 0.90 33.11
N ASN A 86 -1.37 1.96 32.33
CA ASN A 86 -2.59 2.78 32.44
C ASN A 86 -3.64 2.51 31.34
N LEU A 87 -3.35 1.67 30.35
CA LEU A 87 -4.37 1.26 29.37
C LEU A 87 -5.10 0.05 29.95
N SER A 88 -6.43 0.13 30.04
CA SER A 88 -7.25 -0.95 30.60
C SER A 88 -6.87 -2.28 29.95
N LEU A 89 -6.69 -3.35 30.74
CA LEU A 89 -6.27 -4.68 30.28
C LEU A 89 -7.02 -5.17 29.01
N LYS A 90 -8.30 -4.79 28.85
CA LYS A 90 -9.13 -5.09 27.67
C LYS A 90 -8.66 -4.44 26.35
N SER A 91 -7.97 -3.31 26.41
CA SER A 91 -7.38 -2.66 25.22
C SER A 91 -6.01 -3.21 24.83
N VAL A 92 -5.34 -3.89 25.76
CA VAL A 92 -3.99 -4.44 25.56
C VAL A 92 -4.07 -5.85 24.93
N GLU A 93 -5.07 -6.66 25.30
CA GLU A 93 -5.27 -8.00 24.71
C GLU A 93 -5.65 -7.97 23.22
N SER A 94 -6.42 -6.97 22.77
CA SER A 94 -6.73 -6.76 21.34
C SER A 94 -5.56 -6.19 20.54
N LEU A 95 -4.60 -5.61 21.24
CA LEU A 95 -3.33 -5.16 20.69
C LEU A 95 -2.29 -6.22 21.02
N SER A 96 -2.52 -7.47 20.61
CA SER A 96 -1.46 -8.46 20.52
C SER A 96 -0.42 -7.94 19.51
N PHE A 97 0.39 -7.01 19.98
CA PHE A 97 1.71 -6.70 19.53
C PHE A 97 2.45 -8.01 19.70
N VAL A 98 2.32 -8.88 18.69
CA VAL A 98 3.45 -9.68 18.27
C VAL A 98 4.63 -8.72 18.35
N GLU A 99 5.65 -9.07 19.13
CA GLU A 99 6.94 -8.38 19.31
C GLU A 99 7.60 -8.20 17.92
N SER A 100 6.95 -7.39 17.11
CA SER A 100 7.25 -7.21 15.72
C SER A 100 8.23 -6.07 15.76
N ASN A 101 9.44 -6.37 15.31
CA ASN A 101 10.45 -5.38 15.00
C ASN A 101 9.98 -4.55 13.77
N THR A 102 8.70 -4.18 13.68
CA THR A 102 8.07 -3.53 12.51
C THR A 102 8.77 -2.22 12.21
N ALA A 103 9.17 -1.44 13.21
CA ALA A 103 9.98 -0.25 12.98
C ALA A 103 11.35 -0.58 12.37
N GLU A 104 12.08 -1.55 12.93
CA GLU A 104 13.39 -1.96 12.40
C GLU A 104 13.27 -2.54 10.98
N ASN A 105 12.27 -3.38 10.75
CA ASN A 105 11.96 -3.98 9.46
C ASN A 105 11.52 -2.91 8.44
N TYR A 106 10.77 -1.90 8.88
CA TYR A 106 10.38 -0.75 8.08
C TYR A 106 11.60 0.10 7.69
N GLU A 107 12.55 0.36 8.60
CA GLU A 107 13.77 1.09 8.24
C GLU A 107 14.62 0.31 7.21
N ALA A 108 14.67 -1.02 7.31
CA ALA A 108 15.30 -1.86 6.29
C ALA A 108 14.59 -1.74 4.93
N TRP A 109 13.26 -1.83 4.91
CA TRP A 109 12.47 -1.57 3.70
C TRP A 109 12.71 -0.18 3.13
N LYS A 110 12.67 0.84 3.98
CA LYS A 110 12.85 2.24 3.61
C LYS A 110 14.19 2.44 2.93
N SER A 111 15.26 1.91 3.51
CA SER A 111 16.61 1.94 2.92
C SER A 111 16.66 1.26 1.54
N LEU A 112 16.06 0.08 1.38
CA LEU A 112 16.00 -0.59 0.07
C LEU A 112 15.14 0.15 -0.95
N SER A 113 14.14 0.88 -0.49
CA SER A 113 13.25 1.70 -1.32
C SER A 113 13.81 3.11 -1.58
N GLU A 114 14.97 3.47 -1.04
CA GLU A 114 15.56 4.79 -1.28
C GLU A 114 15.79 5.03 -2.78
N GLY A 115 15.42 6.22 -3.24
CA GLY A 115 15.46 6.56 -4.67
C GLY A 115 14.28 6.02 -5.48
N PHE A 116 13.32 5.35 -4.83
CA PHE A 116 12.05 5.05 -5.45
C PHE A 116 11.27 6.34 -5.75
N THR A 117 10.99 6.56 -7.03
CA THR A 117 10.08 7.61 -7.50
C THR A 117 9.01 6.98 -8.38
N SER A 118 7.75 7.06 -7.96
CA SER A 118 6.61 6.67 -8.78
C SER A 118 5.57 7.76 -8.75
N ASP A 119 4.98 7.99 -9.92
CA ASP A 119 3.82 8.87 -10.05
C ASP A 119 2.52 8.16 -9.64
N HIS A 120 2.53 6.82 -9.58
CA HIS A 120 1.38 5.99 -9.24
C HIS A 120 1.29 5.71 -7.74
N TYR A 121 2.43 5.66 -7.05
CA TYR A 121 2.47 5.31 -5.63
C TYR A 121 3.40 6.20 -4.84
N PHE A 122 3.00 6.52 -3.60
CA PHE A 122 3.91 7.11 -2.64
C PHE A 122 3.66 6.61 -1.22
N PHE A 123 4.70 6.72 -0.40
CA PHE A 123 4.63 6.52 1.03
C PHE A 123 4.73 7.89 1.71
N VAL A 124 3.92 8.12 2.74
CA VAL A 124 4.07 9.28 3.62
C VAL A 124 3.98 8.84 5.06
N GLU A 125 4.94 9.29 5.83
CA GLU A 125 5.03 8.98 7.25
C GLU A 125 4.69 10.23 8.07
N LEU A 126 3.68 10.12 8.93
CA LEU A 126 3.20 11.22 9.75
C LEU A 126 3.34 10.86 11.22
N SER A 127 4.06 11.65 12.01
CA SER A 127 4.09 11.43 13.46
C SER A 127 2.70 11.60 14.06
N VAL A 128 2.34 10.70 14.98
CA VAL A 128 1.13 10.83 15.80
C VAL A 128 1.31 12.04 16.71
N PHE A 129 0.23 12.78 16.97
CA PHE A 129 0.30 14.01 17.75
C PHE A 129 0.92 13.78 19.13
N ASN A 130 1.91 14.60 19.46
CA ASN A 130 2.55 14.69 20.78
C ASN A 130 3.31 13.43 21.25
N ASP A 131 3.43 12.40 20.41
CA ASP A 131 4.24 11.22 20.74
C ASP A 131 5.21 10.90 19.59
N PRO A 132 6.52 11.18 19.75
CA PRO A 132 7.52 10.87 18.74
C PRO A 132 7.74 9.35 18.58
N SER A 133 7.25 8.54 19.52
CA SER A 133 7.36 7.08 19.50
C SER A 133 6.41 6.45 18.49
N TYR A 134 5.40 7.18 18.00
CA TYR A 134 4.44 6.66 17.05
C TYR A 134 4.41 7.49 15.77
N SER A 135 4.37 6.81 14.64
CA SER A 135 4.00 7.39 13.36
C SER A 135 2.97 6.53 12.64
N THR A 136 2.17 7.16 11.81
CA THR A 136 1.33 6.45 10.84
C THR A 136 2.03 6.50 9.50
N LEU A 137 2.36 5.33 8.96
CA LEU A 137 2.78 5.17 7.59
C LEU A 137 1.54 5.02 6.72
N TYR A 138 1.39 5.88 5.72
CA TYR A 138 0.38 5.77 4.68
C TYR A 138 1.02 5.34 3.37
N PHE A 139 0.41 4.38 2.70
CA PHE A 139 0.73 3.96 1.34
C PHE A 139 -0.45 4.30 0.43
N VAL A 140 -0.16 5.06 -0.62
CA VAL A 140 -1.18 5.69 -1.46
C VAL A 140 -1.05 5.21 -2.88
N ASN A 141 -2.17 4.77 -3.46
CA ASN A 141 -2.36 4.60 -4.90
C ASN A 141 -2.94 5.91 -5.46
N VAL A 142 -2.09 6.69 -6.13
CA VAL A 142 -2.40 8.05 -6.59
C VAL A 142 -3.60 8.11 -7.54
N PRO A 143 -3.67 7.29 -8.61
CA PRO A 143 -4.84 7.26 -9.49
C PRO A 143 -6.15 7.01 -8.75
N GLU A 144 -6.18 6.02 -7.86
CA GLU A 144 -7.41 5.64 -7.15
C GLU A 144 -7.82 6.69 -6.13
N MET A 145 -6.84 7.28 -5.44
CA MET A 145 -7.10 8.37 -4.51
C MET A 145 -7.67 9.60 -5.22
N GLN A 146 -7.08 9.97 -6.36
CA GLN A 146 -7.57 11.07 -7.17
C GLN A 146 -9.00 10.80 -7.65
N ASN A 147 -9.28 9.60 -8.17
CA ASN A 147 -10.61 9.20 -8.60
C ASN A 147 -11.64 9.31 -7.46
N ILE A 148 -11.33 8.86 -6.25
CA ILE A 148 -12.22 9.00 -5.09
C ILE A 148 -12.47 10.47 -4.73
N ILE A 149 -11.45 11.32 -4.79
CA ILE A 149 -11.58 12.75 -4.52
C ILE A 149 -12.46 13.41 -5.59
N GLU A 150 -12.23 13.12 -6.86
CA GLU A 150 -13.01 13.69 -7.98
C GLU A 150 -14.49 13.29 -7.92
N LEU A 151 -14.76 12.00 -7.67
CA LEU A 151 -16.13 11.48 -7.52
C LEU A 151 -16.88 12.08 -6.31
N ASN A 152 -16.16 12.62 -5.33
CA ASN A 152 -16.72 13.19 -4.11
C ASN A 152 -16.25 14.64 -3.87
N LEU A 153 -15.94 15.38 -4.95
CA LEU A 153 -15.22 16.65 -4.86
C LEU A 153 -15.94 17.68 -3.99
N GLU A 154 -17.25 17.81 -4.12
CA GLU A 154 -18.06 18.73 -3.31
C GLU A 154 -17.90 18.47 -1.81
N LEU A 155 -17.83 17.20 -1.42
CA LEU A 155 -17.66 16.81 -0.03
C LEU A 155 -16.27 17.18 0.48
N PHE A 156 -15.21 16.85 -0.28
CA PHE A 156 -13.85 17.22 0.07
C PHE A 156 -13.67 18.75 0.11
N GLN A 157 -14.25 19.48 -0.85
CA GLN A 157 -14.26 20.95 -0.88
C GLN A 157 -14.96 21.56 0.32
N SER A 158 -16.09 20.99 0.76
CA SER A 158 -16.83 21.48 1.93
C SER A 158 -15.99 21.48 3.22
N LYS A 159 -14.95 20.63 3.28
CA LYS A 159 -14.07 20.48 4.45
C LYS A 159 -12.76 21.24 4.34
N MET A 160 -12.27 21.47 3.13
CA MET A 160 -10.88 21.91 2.89
C MET A 160 -10.78 23.17 2.05
N ASN A 161 -11.86 23.61 1.40
CA ASN A 161 -11.90 24.76 0.51
C ASN A 161 -10.76 24.75 -0.54
N ALA A 162 -10.53 23.59 -1.17
CA ALA A 162 -9.44 23.35 -2.10
C ALA A 162 -9.91 22.51 -3.30
N SER A 163 -9.33 22.73 -4.48
CA SER A 163 -9.56 21.92 -5.68
C SER A 163 -8.96 20.51 -5.53
N ALA A 164 -9.40 19.55 -6.37
CA ALA A 164 -8.88 18.17 -6.36
C ALA A 164 -7.34 18.12 -6.49
N SER A 165 -6.78 18.95 -7.37
CA SER A 165 -5.32 19.02 -7.61
C SER A 165 -4.56 19.56 -6.39
N GLU A 166 -5.09 20.59 -5.73
CA GLU A 166 -4.50 21.14 -4.51
C GLU A 166 -4.54 20.11 -3.38
N ILE A 167 -5.66 19.40 -3.23
CA ILE A 167 -5.83 18.31 -2.26
C ILE A 167 -4.78 17.22 -2.51
N MET A 168 -4.63 16.76 -3.76
CA MET A 168 -3.64 15.74 -4.12
C MET A 168 -2.19 16.21 -3.87
N THR A 169 -1.89 17.47 -4.17
CA THR A 169 -0.56 18.05 -3.95
C THR A 169 -0.23 18.13 -2.45
N GLU A 170 -1.21 18.50 -1.62
CA GLU A 170 -1.06 18.53 -0.17
C GLU A 170 -0.88 17.13 0.42
N PHE A 171 -1.56 16.10 -0.10
CA PHE A 171 -1.37 14.72 0.37
C PHE A 171 0.05 14.18 0.16
N LYS A 172 0.77 14.66 -0.87
CA LYS A 172 2.18 14.32 -1.10
C LYS A 172 3.13 15.02 -0.12
N LYS A 173 2.68 16.08 0.56
CA LYS A 173 3.50 16.77 1.53
C LYS A 173 3.41 16.03 2.88
N PRO A 174 4.50 15.97 3.65
CA PRO A 174 4.45 15.53 5.04
C PRO A 174 3.70 16.52 5.96
N ASN A 175 3.10 17.58 5.39
CA ASN A 175 2.36 18.59 6.12
C ASN A 175 1.03 18.02 6.61
N ARG A 176 0.75 18.22 7.89
CA ARG A 176 -0.16 17.36 8.63
C ARG A 176 -1.62 17.82 8.58
N GLU A 177 -1.92 19.07 8.23
CA GLU A 177 -3.27 19.62 8.43
C GLU A 177 -4.33 18.97 7.53
N LEU A 178 -4.00 18.69 6.26
CA LEU A 178 -4.92 18.01 5.36
C LEU A 178 -5.21 16.58 5.80
N TRP A 179 -4.15 15.80 6.05
CA TRP A 179 -4.24 14.44 6.58
C TRP A 179 -5.07 14.41 7.87
N LYS A 180 -4.82 15.34 8.80
CA LYS A 180 -5.60 15.47 10.04
C LYS A 180 -7.07 15.77 9.77
N ALA A 181 -7.38 16.72 8.90
CA ALA A 181 -8.76 17.11 8.62
C ALA A 181 -9.55 15.95 8.01
N VAL A 182 -8.95 15.25 7.04
CA VAL A 182 -9.58 14.13 6.34
C VAL A 182 -9.74 12.92 7.24
N PHE A 183 -8.70 12.51 7.97
CA PHE A 183 -8.76 11.31 8.80
C PHE A 183 -9.46 11.52 10.16
N LYS A 184 -9.78 12.76 10.54
CA LYS A 184 -10.73 13.05 11.63
C LYS A 184 -12.19 12.85 11.21
N ASP A 185 -12.50 12.94 9.93
CA ASP A 185 -13.84 12.71 9.39
C ASP A 185 -13.94 11.23 8.96
N HIS A 186 -14.60 10.40 9.77
CA HIS A 186 -14.69 8.96 9.54
C HIS A 186 -15.26 8.59 8.16
N TYR A 187 -16.16 9.42 7.63
CA TYR A 187 -16.75 9.19 6.33
C TYR A 187 -15.71 9.40 5.22
N LEU A 188 -14.99 10.53 5.24
CA LEU A 188 -13.93 10.80 4.27
C LEU A 188 -12.78 9.78 4.38
N ALA A 189 -12.37 9.47 5.60
CA ALA A 189 -11.39 8.42 5.85
C ALA A 189 -11.83 7.08 5.25
N GLY A 190 -13.09 6.70 5.47
CA GLY A 190 -13.64 5.44 4.96
C GLY A 190 -13.68 5.37 3.44
N LEU A 191 -13.97 6.50 2.77
CA LEU A 191 -13.89 6.59 1.31
C LEU A 191 -12.47 6.37 0.81
N LEU A 192 -11.47 7.03 1.43
CA LEU A 192 -10.06 6.87 1.05
C LEU A 192 -9.49 5.48 1.37
N TYR A 193 -10.01 4.80 2.39
CA TYR A 193 -9.67 3.41 2.66
C TYR A 193 -10.36 2.41 1.72
N GLY A 194 -11.21 2.88 0.80
CA GLY A 194 -11.81 2.06 -0.26
C GLY A 194 -13.07 1.31 0.18
N TYR A 195 -13.67 1.65 1.32
CA TYR A 195 -14.84 0.92 1.83
C TYR A 195 -16.15 1.22 1.09
N GLY A 196 -16.17 2.30 0.30
CA GLY A 196 -17.33 2.72 -0.47
C GLY A 196 -18.38 3.46 0.35
N LYS A 197 -19.26 4.17 -0.36
CA LYS A 197 -20.22 5.13 0.21
C LYS A 197 -21.16 4.51 1.25
N ASN A 198 -21.81 3.40 0.92
CA ASN A 198 -22.83 2.79 1.78
C ASN A 198 -22.24 2.33 3.11
N ASN A 199 -21.04 1.74 3.09
CA ASN A 199 -20.35 1.32 4.30
C ASN A 199 -19.93 2.51 5.17
N CYS A 200 -19.49 3.61 4.55
CA CYS A 200 -19.16 4.84 5.28
C CYS A 200 -20.40 5.43 5.96
N ILE A 201 -21.55 5.48 5.26
CA ILE A 201 -22.83 5.93 5.83
C ILE A 201 -23.19 5.07 7.04
N GLN A 202 -23.23 3.74 6.87
CA GLN A 202 -23.60 2.82 7.93
C GLN A 202 -22.67 2.94 9.15
N PHE A 203 -21.35 3.06 8.92
CA PHE A 203 -20.39 3.26 10.01
C PHE A 203 -20.69 4.53 10.82
N CYS A 204 -20.99 5.64 10.14
CA CYS A 204 -21.35 6.91 10.77
C CYS A 204 -22.70 6.86 11.50
N GLU A 205 -23.69 6.19 10.93
CA GLU A 205 -25.06 6.10 11.48
C GLU A 205 -25.15 5.14 12.69
N GLN A 206 -24.44 4.01 12.64
CA GLN A 206 -24.57 2.96 13.65
C GLN A 206 -23.82 3.25 14.96
N LYS A 207 -23.20 4.45 15.11
CA LYS A 207 -22.31 4.79 16.25
C LYS A 207 -21.41 3.62 16.63
N ALA A 208 -20.85 2.94 15.62
CA ALA A 208 -20.33 1.58 15.65
C ALA A 208 -19.89 1.11 17.04
N GLU A 209 -20.78 0.40 17.75
CA GLU A 209 -20.37 -0.45 18.87
C GLU A 209 -19.43 -1.50 18.30
N ARG A 210 -18.12 -1.22 18.42
CA ARG A 210 -16.95 -2.05 18.12
C ARG A 210 -17.25 -3.38 17.42
N ILE A 211 -17.46 -3.30 16.11
CA ILE A 211 -17.30 -4.47 15.24
C ILE A 211 -15.87 -4.43 14.68
N PHE A 212 -14.87 -4.50 15.57
CA PHE A 212 -13.65 -5.19 15.19
C PHE A 212 -14.06 -6.64 15.26
N SER A 213 -14.46 -7.23 14.13
CA SER A 213 -14.78 -8.64 14.11
C SER A 213 -13.54 -9.39 14.60
N GLU A 214 -13.67 -9.98 15.79
CA GLU A 214 -13.01 -11.22 16.14
C GLU A 214 -13.04 -12.15 14.90
N GLU A 215 -12.01 -13.00 14.77
CA GLU A 215 -11.75 -13.95 13.66
C GLU A 215 -10.71 -13.51 12.62
N PHE A 216 -9.51 -13.19 13.09
CA PHE A 216 -8.35 -13.88 12.51
C PHE A 216 -7.63 -14.58 13.65
N GLU A 217 -8.01 -15.84 13.92
CA GLU A 217 -7.22 -16.72 14.79
C GLU A 217 -5.84 -17.00 14.18
N GLU A 218 -5.73 -16.88 12.84
CA GLU A 218 -4.51 -17.11 12.08
C GLU A 218 -3.85 -15.80 11.62
N ILE A 219 -2.52 -15.74 11.72
CA ILE A 219 -1.72 -14.62 11.21
C ILE A 219 -1.93 -14.54 9.68
N PRO A 220 -2.35 -13.38 9.13
CA PRO A 220 -2.55 -13.23 7.69
C PRO A 220 -1.29 -13.58 6.89
N THR A 221 -1.45 -14.35 5.83
CA THR A 221 -0.38 -14.80 4.91
C THR A 221 -0.71 -14.41 3.47
N LYS A 222 0.21 -14.63 2.55
CA LYS A 222 -0.03 -14.42 1.11
C LYS A 222 -1.11 -15.37 0.53
N GLU A 223 -1.38 -16.49 1.20
CA GLU A 223 -2.45 -17.42 0.85
C GLU A 223 -3.79 -17.08 1.48
N HIS A 224 -3.78 -16.36 2.62
CA HIS A 224 -4.99 -16.03 3.36
C HIS A 224 -4.86 -14.67 4.05
N PHE A 225 -5.51 -13.65 3.49
CA PHE A 225 -5.50 -12.30 4.04
C PHE A 225 -6.89 -11.66 4.04
N PRO A 226 -7.13 -10.70 4.95
CA PRO A 226 -8.41 -10.02 5.14
C PRO A 226 -8.93 -9.35 3.88
N ILE A 227 -10.24 -9.16 3.85
CA ILE A 227 -10.93 -8.31 2.87
C ILE A 227 -11.14 -6.95 3.54
N PRO A 228 -10.76 -5.82 2.91
CA PRO A 228 -10.93 -4.50 3.49
C PRO A 228 -12.41 -4.12 3.43
N VAL A 229 -13.16 -4.48 4.46
CA VAL A 229 -14.57 -4.12 4.65
C VAL A 229 -14.78 -3.55 6.04
N TYR A 230 -15.65 -2.55 6.17
CA TYR A 230 -16.26 -2.28 7.46
C TYR A 230 -17.18 -3.47 7.78
N ALA A 231 -17.08 -4.01 8.98
CA ALA A 231 -17.69 -5.29 9.37
C ALA A 231 -19.23 -5.35 9.37
N ILE A 232 -19.90 -4.36 8.78
CA ILE A 232 -21.35 -4.16 8.82
C ILE A 232 -22.09 -4.89 7.67
N SER A 233 -21.43 -5.12 6.51
CA SER A 233 -22.05 -5.82 5.38
C SER A 233 -21.08 -6.72 4.63
N LYS A 234 -21.03 -8.02 4.98
CA LYS A 234 -20.14 -8.99 4.31
C LYS A 234 -20.48 -9.23 2.83
N ASP A 235 -21.66 -8.79 2.36
CA ASP A 235 -22.19 -9.07 1.02
C ASP A 235 -22.50 -7.82 0.19
N ASP A 236 -21.95 -6.65 0.53
CA ASP A 236 -22.02 -5.50 -0.36
C ASP A 236 -21.15 -5.65 -1.62
N GLU A 237 -21.37 -4.77 -2.60
CA GLU A 237 -20.65 -4.77 -3.88
C GLU A 237 -19.14 -4.58 -3.72
N VAL A 238 -18.69 -3.78 -2.74
CA VAL A 238 -17.27 -3.52 -2.44
C VAL A 238 -16.61 -4.78 -1.87
N SER A 239 -17.29 -5.49 -0.97
CA SER A 239 -16.85 -6.78 -0.44
C SER A 239 -16.70 -7.83 -1.56
N GLN A 240 -17.69 -7.95 -2.45
CA GLN A 240 -17.62 -8.89 -3.58
C GLN A 240 -16.51 -8.53 -4.58
N LYS A 241 -16.30 -7.23 -4.81
CA LYS A 241 -15.19 -6.70 -5.58
C LYS A 241 -13.85 -7.12 -4.98
N TYR A 242 -13.64 -6.92 -3.67
CA TYR A 242 -12.40 -7.31 -3.01
C TYR A 242 -12.21 -8.83 -2.90
N LYS A 243 -13.28 -9.62 -2.70
CA LYS A 243 -13.24 -11.10 -2.83
C LYS A 243 -12.68 -11.53 -4.19
N THR A 244 -13.07 -10.83 -5.25
CA THR A 244 -12.60 -11.09 -6.62
C THR A 244 -11.14 -10.67 -6.81
N GLN A 245 -10.75 -9.50 -6.29
CA GLN A 245 -9.36 -9.03 -6.34
C GLN A 245 -8.42 -9.95 -5.56
N ARG A 246 -8.83 -10.41 -4.38
CA ARG A 246 -8.04 -11.29 -3.51
C ARG A 246 -7.53 -12.52 -4.26
N LYS A 247 -8.41 -13.20 -5.00
CA LYS A 247 -8.05 -14.37 -5.84
C LYS A 247 -6.97 -14.03 -6.88
N LYS A 248 -7.02 -12.84 -7.49
CA LYS A 248 -6.03 -12.38 -8.46
C LYS A 248 -4.70 -12.08 -7.78
N ILE A 249 -4.75 -11.41 -6.63
CA ILE A 249 -3.58 -11.06 -5.81
C ILE A 249 -2.87 -12.32 -5.30
N GLU A 250 -3.60 -13.28 -4.74
CA GLU A 250 -3.09 -14.59 -4.32
C GLU A 250 -2.35 -15.30 -5.48
N ALA A 251 -2.93 -15.29 -6.67
CA ALA A 251 -2.30 -15.91 -7.84
C ALA A 251 -0.99 -15.24 -8.27
N LEU A 252 -0.84 -13.93 -8.04
CA LEU A 252 0.40 -13.21 -8.30
C LEU A 252 1.47 -13.54 -7.26
N PHE A 253 1.14 -13.51 -5.96
CA PHE A 253 2.11 -13.83 -4.89
C PHE A 253 2.48 -15.31 -4.80
N LYS A 254 1.65 -16.24 -5.33
CA LYS A 254 2.03 -17.64 -5.48
C LYS A 254 3.21 -17.86 -6.44
N LYS A 255 3.35 -16.97 -7.43
CA LYS A 255 4.35 -17.09 -8.50
C LYS A 255 5.57 -16.19 -8.33
N ASN A 256 5.50 -15.24 -7.40
CA ASN A 256 6.52 -14.21 -7.25
C ASN A 256 6.90 -14.07 -5.79
N ARG A 257 8.16 -13.78 -5.56
CA ARG A 257 8.64 -13.32 -4.26
C ARG A 257 8.00 -11.96 -3.92
N ILE A 258 7.69 -11.72 -2.64
CA ILE A 258 6.98 -10.52 -2.19
C ILE A 258 7.76 -9.27 -2.57
N LEU A 259 9.06 -9.24 -2.27
CA LEU A 259 9.92 -8.11 -2.56
C LEU A 259 9.98 -7.81 -4.06
N ASP A 260 10.21 -8.84 -4.88
CA ASP A 260 10.35 -8.69 -6.34
C ASP A 260 9.06 -8.16 -6.98
N LEU A 261 7.90 -8.69 -6.59
CA LEU A 261 6.61 -8.22 -7.09
C LEU A 261 6.33 -6.78 -6.65
N THR A 262 6.68 -6.45 -5.41
CA THR A 262 6.48 -5.11 -4.85
C THR A 262 7.32 -4.09 -5.60
N PHE A 263 8.62 -4.33 -5.74
CA PHE A 263 9.47 -3.45 -6.53
C PHE A 263 9.02 -3.34 -7.98
N LYS A 264 8.68 -4.47 -8.63
CA LYS A 264 8.16 -4.45 -9.98
C LYS A 264 6.93 -3.55 -10.12
N LYS A 265 6.05 -3.50 -9.12
CA LYS A 265 4.84 -2.68 -9.16
C LYS A 265 5.05 -1.23 -8.77
N LEU A 266 6.04 -0.98 -7.94
CA LEU A 266 6.41 0.37 -7.56
C LEU A 266 7.11 1.06 -8.74
N TYR A 267 8.09 0.41 -9.40
CA TYR A 267 8.91 1.00 -10.47
C TYR A 267 8.28 1.05 -11.87
N HIS A 268 7.09 0.48 -12.09
CA HIS A 268 6.40 0.45 -13.37
C HIS A 268 4.97 0.95 -13.25
#